data_AF-A0A0S4LUM3-F1
#
_entry.id   AF-A0A0S4LUM3-F1
#
_cell.length_a   1.000
_cell.length_b   1.000
_cell.length_c   1.000
_cell.angle_alpha   90.00
_cell.angle_beta   90.00
_cell.angle_gamma   90.00
#
_symmetry.space_group_name_H-M   'P 1'
#
loop_
_entity.id
_entity.type
_entity.pdbx_description
1 polymer ?
#
loop_
_entity_poly.entity_id
_entity_poly.type
_entity_poly.pdbx_seq_one_letter_code
_entity_poly.pdbx_strand_id
1 'polypeptide(L)' 'MPTARPRRRAEKAKREGKAPTTQAGEFVKEEMHDLKRGKRNVTSRKQAIAIGLSKARRAEVKLPGRARKANRKGSRDDQ' A
#
# COMPACT_ATOMS: atom_id res chain seq x y z
N MET A 1 -11.57 1.96 -0.60
CA MET A 1 -11.12 3.06 0.30
C MET A 1 -10.07 2.54 1.30
N PRO A 2 -9.14 3.38 1.80
CA PRO A 2 -8.28 3.03 2.95
C PRO A 2 -9.13 2.91 4.22
N THR A 3 -8.85 1.92 5.07
CA THR A 3 -9.55 1.76 6.36
C THR A 3 -9.11 2.87 7.32
N ALA A 4 -10.01 3.34 8.19
CA ALA A 4 -9.72 4.45 9.10
C ALA A 4 -8.56 4.15 10.08
N ARG A 5 -8.37 2.88 10.44
CA ARG A 5 -7.34 2.41 11.37
C ARG A 5 -5.90 2.68 10.90
N PRO A 6 -5.43 2.15 9.74
CA PRO A 6 -4.08 2.40 9.26
C PRO A 6 -3.83 3.87 8.93
N ARG A 7 -4.86 4.62 8.50
CA ARG A 7 -4.73 6.06 8.28
C ARG A 7 -4.40 6.81 9.58
N ARG A 8 -5.14 6.57 10.66
CA ARG A 8 -4.85 7.17 11.98
C ARG A 8 -3.46 6.83 12.49
N ARG A 9 -3.01 5.58 12.30
CA ARG A 9 -1.66 5.15 12.71
C ARG A 9 -0.58 5.81 11.87
N ALA A 10 -0.79 5.93 10.56
CA ALA A 10 0.12 6.65 9.67
C ALA A 10 0.19 8.16 10.01
N GLU A 11 -0.94 8.79 10.32
CA GLU A 11 -1.01 10.18 10.78
C GLU A 11 -0.28 10.37 12.11
N LYS A 12 -0.43 9.44 13.07
CA LYS A 12 0.33 9.44 14.32
C LYS A 12 1.83 9.32 14.06
N ALA A 13 2.25 8.38 13.21
CA ALA A 13 3.65 8.23 12.82
C ALA A 13 4.21 9.50 12.14
N LYS A 14 3.39 10.18 11.33
CA LYS A 14 3.74 11.48 10.73
C LYS A 14 3.91 12.58 11.79
N ARG A 15 3.00 12.65 12.77
CA ARG A 15 3.10 13.59 13.91
C ARG A 15 4.33 13.34 14.78
N GLU A 16 4.73 12.08 14.92
CA GLU A 16 5.95 11.65 15.60
C GLU A 16 7.23 11.86 14.76
N GLY A 17 7.13 12.45 13.56
CA GLY A 17 8.28 12.69 12.69
C GLY A 17 8.90 11.43 12.07
N LYS A 18 8.20 10.29 12.10
CA LYS A 18 8.71 9.02 11.58
C LYS A 18 8.80 9.02 10.06
N ALA A 19 9.76 8.25 9.54
CA ALA A 19 10.02 8.10 8.12
C ALA A 19 8.76 7.70 7.31
N PRO A 20 8.64 8.12 6.03
CA PRO A 20 7.49 7.77 5.18
C PRO A 20 7.30 6.26 4.98
N THR A 21 8.37 5.48 5.01
CA THR A 21 8.32 4.01 4.96
C THR A 21 7.66 3.42 6.19
N THR A 22 7.89 4.00 7.37
CA THR A 22 7.24 3.61 8.63
C THR A 22 5.75 3.93 8.61
N GLN A 23 5.38 5.10 8.08
CA GLN A 23 3.97 5.49 7.90
C GLN A 23 3.25 4.51 6.95
N ALA A 24 3.89 4.14 5.84
CA ALA A 24 3.36 3.15 4.90
C ALA A 24 3.31 1.72 5.46
N GLY A 25 4.23 1.39 6.37
CA GLY A 25 4.26 0.11 7.06
C GLY A 25 2.97 -0.20 7.81
N GLU A 26 2.27 0.83 8.32
CA GLU A 26 0.97 0.66 8.98
C GLU A 26 -0.12 0.13 8.05
N PHE A 27 -0.09 0.52 6.77
CA PHE A 27 -0.98 -0.04 5.75
C PHE A 27 -0.59 -1.47 5.43
N VAL A 28 0.69 -1.76 5.20
CA VAL A 28 1.18 -3.11 4.87
C VAL A 28 0.88 -4.11 5.99
N LYS A 29 1.07 -3.72 7.26
CA LYS A 29 0.74 -4.56 8.43
C LYS A 29 -0.74 -4.93 8.46
N GLU A 30 -1.64 -3.98 8.19
CA GLU A 30 -3.08 -4.23 8.16
C GLU A 30 -3.46 -5.22 7.05
N GLU A 31 -2.89 -5.06 5.85
CA GLU A 31 -3.10 -5.99 4.73
C GLU A 31 -2.63 -7.41 5.05
N MET A 32 -1.45 -7.52 5.65
CA MET A 32 -0.87 -8.80 6.07
C MET A 32 -1.70 -9.46 7.17
N HIS A 33 -2.27 -8.66 8.06
CA HIS A 33 -3.13 -9.13 9.12
C HIS A 33 -4.48 -9.61 8.59
N ASP A 34 -5.08 -8.88 7.66
CA ASP A 34 -6.31 -9.31 6.98
C ASP A 34 -6.09 -10.57 6.13
N LEU A 35 -4.94 -10.68 5.47
CA LEU A 35 -4.51 -11.89 4.75
C LEU A 35 -4.46 -13.10 5.70
N LYS A 36 -3.81 -12.95 6.86
CA LYS A 36 -3.75 -14.03 7.88
C LYS A 36 -5.13 -14.40 8.43
N ARG A 37 -6.05 -13.44 8.50
CA ARG A 37 -7.42 -13.66 8.97
C ARG A 37 -8.40 -14.12 7.87
N GLY A 38 -7.94 -14.32 6.63
CA GLY A 38 -8.81 -14.69 5.52
C GLY A 38 -9.84 -13.62 5.14
N LYS A 39 -9.63 -12.37 5.55
CA LYS A 39 -10.61 -11.27 5.36
C LYS A 39 -10.59 -10.67 3.95
N ARG A 40 -9.67 -11.10 3.09
CA ARG A 40 -9.54 -10.60 1.72
C ARG A 40 -9.31 -11.73 0.73
N ASN A 41 -9.73 -11.50 -0.50
CA ASN A 41 -9.52 -12.38 -1.65
C ASN A 41 -8.06 -12.34 -2.18
N VAL A 42 -7.10 -11.97 -1.33
CA VAL A 42 -5.69 -11.86 -1.67
C VAL A 42 -5.05 -13.16 -1.22
N THR A 43 -4.37 -13.88 -2.12
CA THR A 43 -3.79 -15.20 -1.79
C THR A 43 -2.31 -15.13 -1.46
N SER A 44 -1.66 -13.99 -1.73
CA SER A 44 -0.21 -13.84 -1.59
C SER A 44 0.20 -12.66 -0.72
N ARG A 45 1.22 -12.88 0.14
CA ARG A 45 1.87 -11.83 0.93
C ARG A 45 2.42 -10.69 0.05
N LYS A 46 2.96 -11.02 -1.13
CA LYS A 46 3.47 -10.01 -2.07
C LYS A 46 2.34 -9.06 -2.52
N GLN A 47 1.17 -9.62 -2.78
CA GLN A 47 0.00 -8.85 -3.20
C GLN A 47 -0.55 -8.00 -2.04
N ALA A 48 -0.59 -8.54 -0.82
CA ALA A 48 -0.95 -7.78 0.38
C ALA A 48 -0.02 -6.56 0.58
N ILE A 49 1.29 -6.74 0.45
CA ILE A 49 2.27 -5.65 0.52
C ILE A 49 2.00 -4.62 -0.59
N ALA A 50 1.78 -5.05 -1.83
CA ALA A 50 1.51 -4.17 -2.96
C ALA A 50 0.22 -3.34 -2.77
N ILE A 51 -0.84 -3.95 -2.23
CA ILE A 51 -2.09 -3.25 -1.91
C ILE A 51 -1.85 -2.24 -0.78
N GLY A 52 -1.10 -2.62 0.25
CA GLY A 52 -0.76 -1.75 1.39
C GLY A 52 0.00 -0.51 0.96
N LEU A 53 1.05 -0.68 0.14
CA LEU A 53 1.81 0.42 -0.43
C LEU A 53 0.95 1.30 -1.35
N SER A 54 0.05 0.71 -2.13
CA SER A 54 -0.88 1.45 -2.99
C SER A 54 -1.87 2.29 -2.17
N LYS A 55 -2.38 1.76 -1.05
CA LYS A 55 -3.23 2.51 -0.12
C LYS A 55 -2.47 3.62 0.59
N ALA A 56 -1.22 3.39 1.00
CA ALA A 56 -0.38 4.41 1.61
C ALA A 56 -0.17 5.61 0.68
N ARG A 57 0.06 5.37 -0.62
CA ARG A 57 0.16 6.45 -1.61
C ARG A 57 -1.14 7.25 -1.76
N ARG A 58 -2.29 6.58 -1.76
CA ARG A 58 -3.61 7.26 -1.78
C ARG A 58 -3.88 8.05 -0.50
N ALA A 59 -3.25 7.68 0.60
CA ALA A 59 -3.32 8.40 1.87
C ALA A 59 -2.23 9.49 2.00
N GLU A 60 -1.66 9.93 0.87
CA GLU A 60 -0.66 11.01 0.79
C GLU A 60 0.63 10.76 1.59
N VAL A 61 0.94 9.49 1.88
CA VAL A 61 2.26 9.14 2.42
C VAL A 61 3.29 9.39 1.31
N LYS A 62 4.26 10.27 1.59
CA LYS A 62 5.38 10.63 0.69
C LYS A 62 6.37 9.48 0.53
N LEU A 63 5.92 8.39 -0.08
CA LEU A 63 6.78 7.27 -0.42
C LEU A 63 7.61 7.60 -1.66
N PRO A 64 8.90 7.19 -1.70
CA PRO A 64 9.65 7.23 -2.94
C PRO A 64 8.86 6.47 -4.01
N GLY A 65 8.76 7.08 -5.19
CA GLY A 65 8.03 6.50 -6.32
C GLY A 65 8.52 5.09 -6.59
N ARG A 66 7.60 4.19 -6.96
CA ARG A 66 8.01 2.93 -7.57
C ARG A 66 8.88 3.34 -8.76
N ALA A 67 10.14 2.92 -8.82
CA ALA A 67 10.98 3.16 -9.99
C ALA A 67 10.10 2.87 -11.22
N ARG A 68 9.82 3.89 -12.02
CA ARG A 68 9.03 3.72 -13.25
C ARG A 68 9.91 2.88 -14.16
N LYS A 69 9.85 1.55 -14.04
CA LYS A 69 10.18 0.71 -15.18
C LYS A 69 9.10 1.03 -16.20
N ALA A 70 9.41 1.94 -17.10
CA ALA A 70 8.62 2.21 -18.28
C ALA A 70 8.49 0.90 -19.04
N ASN A 71 7.42 0.16 -18.78
CA ASN A 71 6.99 -0.90 -19.68
C ASN A 71 5.67 -0.44 -20.30
N ARG A 72 5.79 0.51 -21.24
CA ARG A 72 4.80 0.69 -22.29
C ARG A 72 4.91 -0.53 -23.19
N LYS A 73 4.16 -1.59 -22.92
CA LYS A 73 3.89 -2.63 -23.93
C LYS A 73 2.53 -3.22 -23.65
N GLY A 74 1.59 -2.98 -24.56
CA GLY A 74 0.29 -3.62 -24.58
C GLY A 74 -0.93 -2.72 -24.81
N SER A 75 -0.88 -1.78 -25.75
CA SER A 75 -2.06 -1.60 -26.61
C SER A 75 -2.02 -2.74 -27.63
N ARG A 76 -2.71 -3.83 -27.32
CA ARG A 76 -3.18 -4.76 -28.36
C ARG A 76 -4.54 -4.22 -28.77
N ASP A 77 -4.52 -3.31 -29.72
CA ASP A 77 -5.66 -3.09 -30.60
C ASP A 77 -5.61 -4.23 -31.62
N ASP A 78 -6.33 -5.30 -31.31
CA ASP A 78 -6.66 -6.40 -32.21
C ASP A 78 -8.10 -6.80 -31.89
N GLN A 79 -9.05 -6.09 -32.53
CA GLN A 79 -10.33 -6.60 -33.06
C GLN A 79 -11.05 -5.50 -33.83
#